data_AF-A0AA42XZ75-F1
#
_entry.id   AF-A0AA42XZ75-F1
#
_cell.length_a   1.000
_cell.length_b   1.000
_cell.length_c   1.000
_cell.angle_alpha   90.00
_cell.angle_beta   90.00
_cell.angle_gamma   90.00
#
_symmetry.space_group_name_H-M   'P 1'
#
loop_
_entity.id
_entity.type
_entity.pdbx_description
1 polymer ?
#
loop_
_entity_poly.entity_id
_entity_poly.type
_entity_poly.pdbx_seq_one_letter_code
_entity_poly.pdbx_strand_id
1 'polypeptide(L)'
;MRFVRFITAAAALTVVGVVLPAQALAQATAPAKKPPVLIHTTEDRANCMMCHSGKMQGLPAAPADHAERPNESCAFCHAADAAIQTKEPKAIPHALEGQANCLMCHSGKMANIPAPPAESHLDKGINDSKYCGYCHKVTS
;
A
#
# COMPACT_ATOMS: atom_id res chain seq x y z
N MET A 1 76.48 -10.66 -23.30
CA MET A 1 76.74 -10.06 -21.96
C MET A 1 75.67 -8.96 -21.79
N ARG A 2 74.75 -8.91 -20.82
CA ARG A 2 74.72 -9.32 -19.42
C ARG A 2 73.24 -9.47 -18.97
N PHE A 3 72.93 -10.63 -18.41
CA PHE A 3 72.05 -10.95 -17.27
C PHE A 3 70.70 -10.23 -17.04
N VAL A 4 69.66 -11.01 -17.32
CA VAL A 4 68.42 -11.25 -16.57
C VAL A 4 68.45 -10.87 -15.08
N ARG A 5 67.40 -10.20 -14.59
CA ARG A 5 66.88 -10.39 -13.21
C ARG A 5 65.35 -10.36 -13.21
N PHE A 6 64.78 -11.55 -13.00
CA PHE A 6 63.41 -11.78 -12.57
C PHE A 6 63.22 -11.21 -11.15
N ILE A 7 62.13 -10.49 -10.92
CA ILE A 7 61.61 -10.26 -9.56
C ILE A 7 60.23 -10.89 -9.50
N THR A 8 60.20 -12.09 -8.94
CA THR A 8 59.02 -12.72 -8.37
C THR A 8 58.69 -12.03 -7.05
N ALA A 9 57.45 -11.55 -6.88
CA ALA A 9 56.89 -11.27 -5.56
C ALA A 9 55.46 -11.85 -5.52
N ALA A 10 55.30 -12.81 -4.63
CA ALA A 10 54.10 -13.58 -4.41
C ALA A 10 53.10 -12.84 -3.51
N ALA A 11 51.82 -13.18 -3.74
CA ALA A 11 50.77 -13.40 -2.75
C ALA A 11 50.47 -12.31 -1.69
N ALA A 12 49.25 -11.76 -1.78
CA ALA A 12 48.33 -11.74 -0.65
C ALA A 12 46.90 -11.51 -1.17
N LEU A 13 46.22 -12.61 -1.46
CA LEU A 13 44.79 -12.65 -1.76
C LEU A 13 44.05 -12.53 -0.42
N THR A 14 43.72 -11.32 0.02
CA THR A 14 42.83 -11.14 1.19
C THR A 14 41.39 -11.36 0.74
N VAL A 15 40.91 -12.59 0.92
CA VAL A 15 39.49 -12.93 0.89
C VAL A 15 38.84 -12.24 2.09
N VAL A 16 38.35 -11.01 1.90
CA VAL A 16 37.42 -10.40 2.83
C VAL A 16 36.10 -11.13 2.65
N GLY A 17 35.87 -12.13 3.51
CA GLY A 17 34.59 -12.80 3.65
C GLY A 17 33.53 -11.76 4.04
N VAL A 18 32.74 -11.33 3.07
CA VAL A 18 31.51 -10.58 3.33
C VAL A 18 30.51 -11.56 3.90
N VAL A 19 30.53 -11.71 5.23
CA VAL A 19 29.45 -12.34 5.98
C VAL A 19 28.28 -11.36 5.91
N LEU A 20 27.41 -11.53 4.91
CA LEU A 20 26.12 -10.85 4.87
C LEU A 20 25.30 -11.35 6.07
N PRO A 21 24.92 -10.50 7.04
CA PRO A 21 23.95 -10.91 8.03
C PRO A 21 22.61 -11.09 7.31
N ALA A 22 22.02 -12.28 7.43
CA ALA A 22 20.69 -12.64 6.96
C ALA A 22 19.58 -11.91 7.77
N GLN A 23 19.62 -10.58 7.79
CA GLN A 23 18.72 -9.73 8.58
C GLN A 23 17.95 -8.76 7.70
N ALA A 24 17.11 -9.31 6.84
CA ALA A 24 15.88 -8.70 6.33
C ALA A 24 15.16 -9.88 5.67
N LEU A 25 14.02 -10.37 6.15
CA LEU A 25 12.72 -9.80 5.89
C LEU A 25 11.72 -10.33 6.93
N ALA A 26 11.86 -9.93 8.20
CA ALA A 26 10.72 -9.95 9.10
C ALA A 26 10.02 -8.60 8.96
N GLN A 27 9.27 -8.40 7.86
CA GLN A 27 8.28 -7.34 7.84
C GLN A 27 7.20 -7.76 8.82
N ALA A 28 7.28 -7.22 10.05
CA ALA A 28 6.25 -7.38 11.05
C ALA A 28 4.92 -6.95 10.43
N THR A 29 4.03 -7.92 10.22
CA THR A 29 2.64 -7.70 9.86
C THR A 29 1.92 -7.11 11.07
N ALA A 30 2.13 -5.81 11.32
CA ALA A 30 1.30 -5.08 12.25
C ALA A 30 -0.16 -5.17 11.74
N PRO A 31 -1.14 -5.49 12.62
CA PRO A 31 -2.54 -5.50 12.21
C PRO A 31 -2.90 -4.12 11.66
N ALA A 32 -3.66 -4.09 10.56
CA ALA A 32 -4.15 -2.85 9.97
C ALA A 32 -4.98 -2.11 11.03
N LYS A 33 -4.36 -1.11 11.67
CA LYS A 33 -5.02 -0.32 12.71
C LYS A 33 -6.20 0.39 12.04
N LYS A 34 -7.41 0.17 12.58
CA LYS A 34 -8.64 0.84 12.13
C LYS A 34 -8.36 2.33 11.85
N PRO A 35 -8.69 2.86 10.66
CA PRO A 35 -8.44 4.26 10.33
C PRO A 35 -9.15 5.20 11.33
N PRO A 36 -8.53 6.31 11.76
CA PRO A 36 -9.22 7.30 12.58
C PRO A 36 -10.40 7.91 11.82
N VAL A 37 -11.46 8.26 12.55
CA VAL A 37 -12.63 8.94 11.96
C VAL A 37 -12.34 10.44 11.87
N LEU A 38 -12.83 11.10 10.81
CA LEU A 38 -12.84 12.55 10.68
C LEU A 38 -13.59 13.19 11.86
N ILE A 39 -12.94 14.12 12.54
CA ILE A 39 -13.50 14.87 13.69
C ILE A 39 -13.90 16.31 13.34
N HIS A 40 -13.75 16.70 12.07
CA HIS A 40 -14.10 18.02 11.57
C HIS A 40 -14.92 17.88 10.29
N THR A 41 -15.63 18.94 9.92
CA THR A 41 -16.34 19.02 8.64
C THR A 41 -15.36 19.23 7.49
N THR A 42 -15.73 18.75 6.30
CA THR A 42 -14.99 18.95 5.05
C THR A 42 -15.55 20.09 4.20
N GLU A 43 -16.65 20.72 4.62
CA GLU A 43 -17.19 21.93 4.03
C GLU A 43 -16.11 23.02 4.03
N ASP A 44 -15.80 23.55 2.85
CA ASP A 44 -14.69 24.48 2.56
C ASP A 44 -13.28 23.96 2.91
N ARG A 45 -13.11 22.66 3.20
CA ARG A 45 -11.84 22.00 3.56
C ARG A 45 -11.65 20.68 2.82
N ALA A 46 -12.10 20.61 1.56
CA ALA A 46 -12.11 19.39 0.78
C ALA A 46 -10.69 18.85 0.45
N ASN A 47 -9.67 19.71 0.40
CA ASN A 47 -8.28 19.31 0.19
C ASN A 47 -7.59 18.96 1.53
N CYS A 48 -7.68 17.69 1.92
CA CYS A 48 -7.16 17.15 3.17
C CYS A 48 -5.66 17.45 3.34
N MET A 49 -4.90 17.39 2.25
CA MET A 49 -3.44 17.56 2.27
C MET A 49 -2.98 18.99 2.49
N MET A 50 -3.88 19.99 2.40
CA MET A 50 -3.54 21.36 2.82
C MET A 50 -3.09 21.43 4.28
N CYS A 51 -3.70 20.60 5.13
CA CYS A 51 -3.41 20.55 6.57
C CYS A 51 -2.65 19.28 6.97
N HIS A 52 -3.02 18.12 6.38
CA HIS A 52 -2.47 16.81 6.74
C HIS A 52 -1.20 16.42 5.95
N SER A 53 -0.54 17.35 5.28
CA SER A 53 0.76 17.11 4.60
C SER A 53 1.95 16.96 5.55
N GLY A 54 1.75 17.16 6.86
CA GLY A 54 2.82 17.17 7.86
C GLY A 54 3.63 18.48 7.91
N LYS A 55 3.26 19.49 7.12
CA LYS A 55 3.86 20.83 7.15
C LYS A 55 3.28 21.74 8.24
N MET A 56 2.08 21.43 8.72
CA MET A 56 1.41 22.21 9.77
C MET A 56 1.69 21.59 11.15
N GLN A 57 2.15 22.41 12.09
CA GLN A 57 2.44 21.95 13.45
C GLN A 57 1.16 21.63 14.22
N GLY A 58 1.21 20.61 15.08
CA GLY A 58 0.08 20.21 15.93
C GLY A 58 -1.01 19.39 15.24
N LEU A 59 -0.87 19.09 13.94
CA LEU A 59 -1.79 18.22 13.20
C LEU A 59 -1.12 16.88 12.85
N PRO A 60 -1.87 15.77 12.87
CA PRO A 60 -1.35 14.51 12.38
C PRO A 60 -1.13 14.59 10.87
N ALA A 61 0.03 14.12 10.40
CA ALA A 61 0.30 13.94 8.98
C ALA A 61 -0.37 12.67 8.44
N ALA A 62 -0.67 12.64 7.15
CA ALA A 62 -0.98 11.41 6.45
C ALA A 62 0.22 10.44 6.56
N PRO A 63 -0.01 9.15 6.82
CA PRO A 63 1.06 8.15 6.85
C PRO A 63 1.84 8.06 5.52
N ALA A 64 3.11 7.66 5.57
CA ALA A 64 3.96 7.59 4.38
C ALA A 64 3.44 6.60 3.31
N ASP A 65 2.76 5.53 3.71
CA ASP A 65 2.13 4.55 2.81
C ASP A 65 0.85 5.07 2.14
N HIS A 66 0.48 6.34 2.37
CA HIS A 66 -0.61 7.04 1.69
C HIS A 66 -0.12 8.01 0.60
N ALA A 67 1.20 8.09 0.34
CA ALA A 67 1.78 9.07 -0.59
C ALA A 67 1.14 9.05 -2.00
N GLU A 68 0.78 7.87 -2.49
CA GLU A 68 0.20 7.68 -3.84
C GLU A 68 -1.34 7.66 -3.84
N ARG A 69 -1.99 8.00 -2.72
CA ARG A 69 -3.45 8.01 -2.62
C ARG A 69 -3.98 9.40 -3.01
N PRO A 70 -4.96 9.48 -3.92
CA PRO A 70 -5.51 10.76 -4.30
C PRO A 70 -6.39 11.33 -3.18
N ASN A 71 -6.55 12.65 -3.14
CA ASN A 71 -7.23 13.34 -2.04
C ASN A 71 -8.68 12.88 -1.84
N GLU A 72 -9.41 12.59 -2.92
CA GLU A 72 -10.77 12.08 -2.86
C GLU A 72 -10.89 10.74 -2.12
N SER A 73 -9.81 9.95 -2.06
CA SER A 73 -9.82 8.64 -1.40
C SER A 73 -9.76 8.71 0.13
N CYS A 74 -9.42 9.87 0.71
CA CYS A 74 -9.34 10.03 2.16
C CYS A 74 -10.67 9.67 2.84
N ALA A 75 -11.79 10.10 2.25
CA ALA A 75 -13.12 9.84 2.79
C ALA A 75 -13.53 8.36 2.71
N PHE A 76 -12.94 7.55 1.82
CA PHE A 76 -13.23 6.11 1.71
C PHE A 76 -12.92 5.35 3.00
N CYS A 77 -11.99 5.88 3.80
CA CYS A 77 -11.62 5.29 5.08
C CYS A 77 -11.99 6.17 6.28
N HIS A 78 -11.78 7.48 6.20
CA HIS A 78 -11.88 8.36 7.35
C HIS A 78 -13.28 8.94 7.58
N ALA A 79 -14.21 8.87 6.62
CA ALA A 79 -15.59 9.31 6.84
C ALA A 79 -16.25 8.47 7.94
N ALA A 80 -17.09 9.10 8.76
CA ALA A 80 -17.75 8.42 9.88
C ALA A 80 -18.66 7.25 9.42
N ASP A 81 -19.21 7.37 8.22
CA ASP A 81 -20.08 6.38 7.57
C ASP A 81 -19.33 5.48 6.57
N ALA A 82 -18.00 5.56 6.50
CA ALA A 82 -17.21 4.66 5.66
C ALA A 82 -17.36 3.21 6.14
N ALA A 83 -17.52 2.26 5.21
CA ALA A 83 -17.76 0.87 5.56
C ALA A 83 -16.64 0.25 6.42
N ILE A 84 -15.39 0.64 6.18
CA ILE A 84 -14.23 0.19 6.97
C ILE A 84 -14.29 0.58 8.45
N GLN A 85 -15.12 1.56 8.81
CA GLN A 85 -15.31 1.96 10.20
C GLN A 85 -16.14 0.96 11.00
N THR A 86 -16.91 0.09 10.33
CA THR A 86 -17.82 -0.85 10.99
C THR A 86 -17.69 -2.29 10.47
N LYS A 87 -17.03 -2.50 9.32
CA LYS A 87 -16.92 -3.80 8.65
C LYS A 87 -15.49 -4.05 8.17
N GLU A 88 -15.06 -5.29 8.32
CA GLU A 88 -13.82 -5.80 7.73
C GLU A 88 -14.02 -6.06 6.22
N PRO A 89 -13.10 -5.62 5.34
CA PRO A 89 -13.13 -5.97 3.93
C PRO A 89 -12.89 -7.47 3.74
N LYS A 90 -13.62 -8.08 2.81
CA LYS A 90 -13.34 -9.47 2.43
C LYS A 90 -11.98 -9.54 1.73
N ALA A 91 -11.18 -10.52 2.10
CA ALA A 91 -9.93 -10.78 1.39
C ALA A 91 -10.22 -11.36 -0.01
N ILE A 92 -9.30 -11.13 -0.95
CA ILE A 92 -9.38 -11.61 -2.33
C ILE A 92 -8.85 -13.04 -2.35
N PRO A 93 -9.69 -14.05 -2.69
CA PRO A 93 -9.33 -15.46 -2.57
C PRO A 93 -8.59 -16.01 -3.80
N HIS A 94 -8.18 -15.14 -4.73
CA HIS A 94 -7.55 -15.51 -5.98
C HIS A 94 -6.40 -14.57 -6.31
N ALA A 95 -5.52 -15.03 -7.21
CA ALA A 95 -4.40 -14.25 -7.71
C ALA A 95 -4.88 -13.08 -8.61
N LEU A 96 -4.02 -12.08 -8.83
CA LEU A 96 -4.37 -10.86 -9.60
C LEU A 96 -3.67 -10.80 -10.97
N GLU A 97 -2.82 -11.76 -11.29
CA GLU A 97 -2.06 -11.83 -12.54
C GLU A 97 -3.02 -11.80 -13.75
N GLY A 98 -2.97 -10.71 -14.52
CA GLY A 98 -3.88 -10.49 -15.65
C GLY A 98 -5.32 -10.10 -15.28
N GLN A 99 -5.62 -9.89 -14.00
CA GLN A 99 -6.97 -9.63 -13.47
C GLN A 99 -7.08 -8.31 -12.69
N ALA A 100 -6.25 -7.31 -13.02
CA ALA A 100 -6.20 -6.04 -12.31
C ALA A 100 -7.48 -5.19 -12.47
N ASN A 101 -8.28 -5.43 -13.52
CA ASN A 101 -9.55 -4.73 -13.71
C ASN A 101 -10.70 -5.48 -13.03
N CYS A 102 -10.82 -5.30 -11.71
CA CYS A 102 -11.76 -6.01 -10.83
C CYS A 102 -13.21 -6.00 -11.37
N LEU A 103 -13.66 -4.85 -11.91
CA LEU A 103 -15.01 -4.69 -12.41
C LEU A 103 -15.30 -5.44 -13.72
N MET A 104 -14.30 -6.03 -14.40
CA MET A 104 -14.58 -6.92 -15.55
C MET A 104 -15.42 -8.13 -15.14
N CYS A 105 -15.15 -8.68 -13.95
CA CYS A 105 -15.86 -9.85 -13.44
C CYS A 105 -16.87 -9.47 -12.36
N HIS A 106 -16.50 -8.53 -11.49
CA HIS A 106 -17.31 -8.12 -10.34
C HIS A 106 -18.36 -7.06 -10.69
N SER A 107 -18.71 -6.81 -11.96
CA SER A 107 -19.76 -5.84 -12.31
C SER A 107 -21.19 -6.31 -11.98
N GLY A 108 -21.37 -7.52 -11.43
CA GLY A 108 -22.67 -8.16 -11.25
C GLY A 108 -23.29 -8.72 -12.53
N LYS A 109 -22.54 -8.79 -13.64
CA LYS A 109 -23.00 -9.35 -14.92
C LYS A 109 -22.60 -10.81 -15.14
N MET A 110 -21.66 -11.34 -14.35
CA MET A 110 -21.20 -12.71 -14.44
C MET A 110 -21.91 -13.59 -13.41
N ALA A 111 -22.39 -14.75 -13.85
CA ALA A 111 -22.98 -15.75 -12.95
C ALA A 111 -21.93 -16.25 -11.95
N ASN A 112 -22.34 -16.44 -10.70
CA ASN A 112 -21.51 -16.94 -9.60
C ASN A 112 -20.30 -16.06 -9.22
N ILE A 113 -20.23 -14.83 -9.73
CA ILE A 113 -19.24 -13.83 -9.29
C ILE A 113 -19.97 -12.73 -8.50
N PRO A 114 -19.62 -12.50 -7.23
CA PRO A 114 -20.31 -11.49 -6.43
C PRO A 114 -19.99 -10.07 -6.92
N ALA A 115 -21.01 -9.22 -7.02
CA ALA A 115 -20.79 -7.78 -7.21
C ALA A 115 -20.37 -7.10 -5.89
N PRO A 116 -19.63 -5.98 -5.93
CA PRO A 116 -19.44 -5.11 -4.78
C PRO A 116 -20.81 -4.61 -4.29
N PRO A 117 -21.11 -4.70 -2.98
CA PRO A 117 -22.30 -4.08 -2.42
C PRO A 117 -22.31 -2.58 -2.70
N ALA A 118 -23.43 -2.06 -3.22
CA ALA A 118 -23.53 -0.67 -3.66
C ALA A 118 -23.32 0.31 -2.49
N GLU A 119 -23.88 -0.02 -1.32
CA GLU A 119 -23.93 0.82 -0.13
C GLU A 119 -22.53 1.11 0.43
N SER A 120 -21.57 0.23 0.17
CA SER A 120 -20.18 0.34 0.64
C SER A 120 -19.18 0.67 -0.47
N HIS A 121 -19.61 0.74 -1.73
CA HIS A 121 -18.71 0.97 -2.88
C HIS A 121 -19.24 2.03 -3.83
N LEU A 122 -20.18 1.64 -4.68
CA LEU A 122 -20.65 2.46 -5.81
C LEU A 122 -21.32 3.74 -5.33
N ASP A 123 -22.16 3.67 -4.30
CA ASP A 123 -22.84 4.83 -3.70
C ASP A 123 -21.85 5.75 -2.95
N LYS A 124 -20.64 5.24 -2.66
CA LYS A 124 -19.55 5.98 -2.03
C LYS A 124 -18.51 6.51 -3.04
N GLY A 125 -18.77 6.36 -4.35
CA GLY A 125 -17.83 6.77 -5.39
C GLY A 125 -16.62 5.84 -5.57
N ILE A 126 -16.63 4.66 -4.96
CA ILE A 126 -15.59 3.63 -5.10
C ILE A 126 -15.97 2.73 -6.29
N ASN A 127 -15.81 3.28 -7.50
CA ASN A 127 -16.27 2.68 -8.76
C ASN A 127 -15.15 2.46 -9.79
N ASP A 128 -13.89 2.57 -9.36
CA ASP A 128 -12.69 2.33 -10.16
C ASP A 128 -11.91 1.16 -9.54
N SER A 129 -11.50 0.21 -10.39
CA SER A 129 -10.73 -0.98 -10.00
C SER A 129 -9.45 -0.63 -9.23
N LYS A 130 -8.87 0.56 -9.44
CA LYS A 130 -7.68 1.00 -8.69
C LYS A 130 -7.91 1.19 -7.19
N TYR A 131 -9.15 1.42 -6.75
CA TYR A 131 -9.48 1.64 -5.34
C TYR A 131 -9.73 0.35 -4.56
N CYS A 132 -10.08 -0.75 -5.25
CA CYS A 132 -10.42 -2.01 -4.59
C CYS A 132 -9.26 -2.53 -3.71
N GLY A 133 -8.03 -2.40 -4.20
CA GLY A 133 -6.81 -2.84 -3.51
C GLY A 133 -6.45 -2.03 -2.26
N TYR A 134 -7.12 -0.91 -1.98
CA TYR A 134 -6.93 -0.18 -0.73
C TYR A 134 -7.52 -0.93 0.46
N CYS A 135 -8.66 -1.60 0.25
CA CYS A 135 -9.39 -2.31 1.30
C CYS A 135 -9.26 -3.84 1.15
N HIS A 136 -9.39 -4.36 -0.06
CA HIS A 136 -9.35 -5.79 -0.34
C HIS A 136 -7.91 -6.22 -0.62
N LYS A 137 -7.39 -7.16 0.17
CA LYS A 137 -6.04 -7.71 0.03
C LYS A 137 -6.10 -9.17 -0.39
N VAL A 138 -5.16 -9.59 -1.24
CA VAL A 138 -4.99 -10.99 -1.63
C VAL A 138 -4.56 -11.78 -0.41
N THR A 139 -5.24 -12.90 -0.15
CA THR A 139 -4.73 -13.90 0.80
C THR A 139 -3.58 -14.65 0.12
N SER A 140 -2.36 -14.45 0.61
CA SER A 140 -1.17 -15.24 0.23
C SER A 140 -1.29 -16.69 0.67
#